data_AF-A0A498NND3-F1
#
_entry.id   AF-A0A498NND3-F1
#
_cell.length_a   1.000
_cell.length_b   1.000
_cell.length_c   1.000
_cell.angle_alpha   90.00
_cell.angle_beta   90.00
_cell.angle_gamma   90.00
#
_symmetry.space_group_name_H-M   'P 1'
#
loop_
_entity.id
_entity.type
_entity.pdbx_description
1 polymer ?
#
loop_
_entity_poly.entity_id
_entity_poly.type
_entity_poly.pdbx_seq_one_letter_code
_entity_poly.pdbx_strand_id
1 'polypeptide(L)'
;MAQSQEGITAPFSNTIYLKAAALDPAFALLWVERHVLVSRDIKAEVSQQVKELILQDAAETEPPVPLPDEEEQEDIGEGERLFAAYHKRQKRDVGTTPGVQLSHYIDIAEGQNALLFWALNMKTLPSLFRVAIRVLAVPASSAPVERVFSHGGIILHPHRAQMTDRLLANLIFCKCNAV
;
A
#
# COMPACT_ATOMS: atom_id res chain seq x y z
N MET A 1 2.49 -13.35 19.13
CA MET A 1 1.20 -13.36 18.41
C MET A 1 0.52 -14.70 18.67
N ALA A 2 -0.69 -14.69 19.21
CA ALA A 2 -1.33 -15.89 19.74
C ALA A 2 -1.77 -16.83 18.60
N GLN A 3 -1.12 -17.98 18.49
CA GLN A 3 -1.62 -19.11 17.72
C GLN A 3 -2.76 -19.75 18.52
N SER A 4 -3.96 -19.81 17.92
CA SER A 4 -5.03 -20.69 18.38
C SER A 4 -4.54 -22.14 18.33
N GLN A 5 -4.89 -22.95 19.33
CA GLN A 5 -4.43 -24.33 19.55
C GLN A 5 -4.77 -25.33 18.42
N GLU A 6 -5.30 -24.90 17.27
CA GLU A 6 -5.76 -25.76 16.17
C GLU A 6 -5.13 -25.47 14.79
N GLY A 7 -4.11 -24.61 14.69
CA GLY A 7 -3.47 -24.31 13.40
C GLY A 7 -4.37 -23.59 12.38
N ILE A 8 -5.65 -23.36 12.72
CA ILE A 8 -6.56 -22.50 11.99
C ILE A 8 -6.17 -21.07 12.31
N THR A 9 -5.55 -20.43 11.33
CA THR A 9 -5.27 -18.99 11.34
C THR A 9 -6.61 -18.28 11.50
N ALA A 10 -6.80 -17.55 12.61
CA ALA A 10 -8.09 -16.91 12.89
C ALA A 10 -8.47 -15.97 11.74
N PRO A 11 -9.76 -15.89 11.36
CA PRO A 11 -10.19 -14.92 10.36
C PRO A 11 -9.77 -13.52 10.80
N PHE A 12 -9.21 -12.75 9.85
CA PHE A 12 -8.65 -11.41 10.10
C PHE A 12 -7.39 -11.34 10.97
N SER A 13 -6.68 -12.45 11.22
CA SER A 13 -5.41 -12.42 11.95
C SER A 13 -4.24 -11.83 11.16
N ASN A 14 -4.46 -11.48 9.88
CA ASN A 14 -3.42 -10.86 9.07
C ASN A 14 -3.18 -9.42 9.57
N THR A 15 -1.92 -9.12 9.87
CA THR A 15 -1.47 -7.82 10.38
C THR A 15 -1.76 -6.67 9.43
N ILE A 16 -1.98 -6.96 8.15
CA ILE A 16 -2.35 -5.95 7.15
C ILE A 16 -3.65 -5.23 7.49
N TYR A 17 -4.64 -5.93 8.07
CA TYR A 17 -5.91 -5.32 8.45
C TYR A 17 -5.74 -4.35 9.61
N LEU A 18 -4.88 -4.69 10.57
CA LEU A 18 -4.56 -3.82 11.70
C LEU A 18 -3.82 -2.56 11.24
N LYS A 19 -2.84 -2.72 10.34
CA LYS A 19 -2.14 -1.59 9.72
C LYS A 19 -3.09 -0.73 8.89
N ALA A 20 -3.99 -1.33 8.11
CA ALA A 20 -4.96 -0.62 7.27
C ALA A 20 -5.90 0.23 8.12
N ALA A 21 -6.48 -0.34 9.18
CA ALA A 21 -7.36 0.39 10.09
C ALA A 21 -6.63 1.56 10.77
N ALA A 22 -5.37 1.35 11.18
CA ALA A 22 -4.56 2.40 11.80
C ALA A 22 -4.12 3.50 10.81
N LEU A 23 -3.87 3.16 9.55
CA LEU A 23 -3.46 4.10 8.50
C LEU A 23 -4.64 4.74 7.74
N ASP A 24 -5.88 4.38 8.08
CA ASP A 24 -7.06 5.08 7.62
C ASP A 24 -7.32 6.29 8.53
N PRO A 25 -7.18 7.54 8.03
CA PRO A 25 -7.41 8.75 8.81
C PRO A 25 -8.86 8.90 9.29
N ALA A 26 -9.81 8.13 8.74
CA ALA A 26 -11.17 8.11 9.24
C ALA A 26 -11.29 7.49 10.65
N PHE A 27 -10.41 6.54 10.98
CA PHE A 27 -10.49 5.76 12.21
C PHE A 27 -9.21 5.82 13.06
N ALA A 28 -8.03 5.84 12.44
CA ALA A 28 -6.74 5.78 13.11
C ALA A 28 -6.70 4.69 14.20
N LEU A 29 -6.43 5.05 15.46
CA LEU A 29 -6.44 4.12 16.60
C LEU A 29 -7.77 4.12 17.39
N LEU A 30 -8.80 4.82 16.91
CA LEU A 30 -10.10 4.90 17.59
C LEU A 30 -10.75 3.52 17.78
N TRP A 31 -10.49 2.57 16.88
CA TRP A 31 -11.01 1.19 17.00
C TRP A 31 -10.42 0.44 18.20
N VAL A 32 -9.20 0.77 18.64
CA VAL A 32 -8.61 0.23 19.88
C VAL A 32 -9.10 1.02 21.09
N GLU A 33 -9.05 2.35 21.00
CA GLU A 33 -9.37 3.25 22.11
C GLU A 33 -10.83 3.09 22.58
N ARG A 34 -11.76 3.01 21.62
CA ARG A 34 -13.21 2.91 21.88
C ARG A 34 -13.68 1.49 22.18
N HIS A 35 -12.80 0.48 22.16
CA HIS A 35 -13.20 -0.90 22.45
C HIS A 35 -13.66 -1.04 23.91
N VAL A 36 -14.87 -1.55 24.14
CA VAL A 36 -15.49 -1.51 25.48
C VAL A 36 -15.09 -2.69 26.37
N LEU A 37 -14.79 -3.86 25.77
CA LEU A 37 -14.60 -5.11 26.51
C LEU A 37 -13.16 -5.39 26.95
N VAL A 38 -12.22 -4.51 26.62
CA VAL A 38 -10.77 -4.76 26.77
C VAL A 38 -10.19 -3.77 27.77
N SER A 39 -9.30 -4.27 28.66
CA SER A 39 -8.64 -3.45 29.67
C SER A 39 -7.73 -2.38 29.05
N ARG A 40 -7.40 -1.34 29.83
CA ARG A 40 -6.52 -0.25 29.36
C ARG A 40 -5.13 -0.76 28.98
N ASP A 41 -4.60 -1.73 29.71
CA ASP A 41 -3.26 -2.29 29.48
C ASP A 41 -3.19 -3.00 28.12
N ILE A 42 -4.20 -3.82 27.81
CA ILE A 42 -4.27 -4.52 26.52
C ILE A 42 -4.46 -3.52 25.37
N LYS A 43 -5.25 -2.45 25.56
CA LYS A 43 -5.39 -1.39 24.54
C LYS A 43 -4.05 -0.71 24.25
N ALA A 44 -3.28 -0.40 25.29
CA ALA A 44 -1.97 0.20 25.15
C ALA A 44 -1.00 -0.75 24.42
N GLU A 45 -1.01 -2.03 24.80
CA GLU A 45 -0.20 -3.08 24.17
C GLU A 45 -0.53 -3.21 22.67
N VAL A 46 -1.81 -3.36 22.32
CA VAL A 46 -2.26 -3.49 20.92
C VAL A 46 -1.91 -2.23 20.12
N SER A 47 -2.15 -1.04 20.68
CA SER A 47 -1.79 0.22 20.01
C SER A 47 -0.30 0.31 19.74
N GLN A 48 0.53 -0.09 20.70
CA GLN A 48 1.99 -0.11 20.54
C GLN A 48 2.43 -1.15 19.50
N GLN A 49 1.86 -2.35 19.52
CA GLN A 49 2.16 -3.39 18.54
C GLN A 49 1.81 -2.95 17.12
N VAL A 50 0.67 -2.29 16.91
CA VAL A 50 0.28 -1.79 15.58
C VAL A 50 1.22 -0.67 15.12
N LYS A 51 1.60 0.26 16.00
CA LYS A 51 2.58 1.31 15.68
C LYS A 51 3.93 0.69 15.27
N GLU A 52 4.40 -0.30 16.02
CA GLU A 52 5.65 -0.99 15.73
C GLU A 52 5.62 -1.70 14.37
N LEU A 53 4.53 -2.41 14.04
CA LEU A 53 4.35 -3.04 12.73
C LEU A 53 4.41 -2.03 11.58
N ILE A 54 3.85 -0.84 11.76
CA ILE A 54 3.91 0.23 10.75
C ILE A 54 5.34 0.77 10.61
N LEU A 55 6.06 0.93 11.73
CA LEU A 55 7.43 1.43 11.73
C LEU A 55 8.41 0.43 11.10
N GLN A 56 8.21 -0.87 11.34
CA GLN A 56 8.96 -1.95 10.68
C GLN A 56 8.78 -1.88 9.17
N ASP A 57 7.53 -1.85 8.69
CA ASP A 57 7.25 -1.66 7.26
C ASP A 57 7.90 -0.38 6.72
N ALA A 58 7.83 0.74 7.45
CA ALA A 58 8.41 2.01 7.03
C ALA A 58 9.95 1.98 6.97
N ALA A 59 10.59 1.18 7.81
CA ALA A 59 12.04 0.97 7.82
C ALA A 59 12.49 0.00 6.72
N GLU A 60 11.73 -1.07 6.48
CA GLU A 60 11.97 -2.05 5.41
C GLU A 60 11.72 -1.49 4.01
N THR A 61 11.01 -0.35 3.92
CA THR A 61 10.83 0.36 2.66
C THR A 61 12.12 1.12 2.32
N GLU A 62 13.14 0.38 1.88
CA GLU A 62 14.24 0.97 1.13
C GLU A 62 13.69 1.75 -0.09
N PRO A 63 14.40 2.79 -0.57
CA PRO A 63 14.03 3.49 -1.79
C PRO A 63 13.87 2.50 -2.96
N PRO A 64 13.08 2.85 -4.00
CA PRO A 64 12.89 1.94 -5.13
C PRO A 64 14.27 1.61 -5.73
N VAL A 65 14.48 0.32 -6.01
CA VAL A 65 15.60 -0.21 -6.78
C VAL A 65 15.87 0.70 -7.99
N PRO A 66 17.11 1.21 -8.18
CA PRO A 66 17.49 1.85 -9.42
C PRO A 66 17.23 0.88 -10.57
N LEU A 67 16.49 1.34 -11.59
CA LEU A 67 16.41 0.63 -12.86
C LEU A 67 17.84 0.35 -13.38
N PRO A 68 18.09 -0.77 -14.06
CA PRO A 68 19.43 -1.23 -14.37
C PRO A 68 20.22 -0.14 -15.09
N ASP A 69 21.43 0.10 -14.61
CA ASP A 69 22.44 0.89 -15.30
C ASP A 69 22.67 0.27 -16.69
N GLU A 70 22.33 0.99 -17.75
CA GLU A 70 22.99 0.79 -19.04
C GLU A 70 24.10 1.84 -19.11
N GLU A 71 25.31 1.35 -18.86
CA GLU A 71 26.56 2.03 -19.11
C GLU A 71 26.66 2.40 -20.60
N GLU A 72 26.75 3.70 -20.90
CA GLU A 72 27.68 4.25 -21.89
C GLU A 72 27.74 5.77 -21.71
N GLN A 73 28.86 6.23 -21.15
CA GLN A 73 29.22 7.65 -21.12
C GLN A 73 29.58 8.08 -22.54
N GLU A 74 28.68 8.84 -23.19
CA GLU A 74 29.09 9.77 -24.24
C GLU A 74 28.84 11.21 -23.80
N ASP A 75 29.96 11.95 -23.70
CA ASP A 75 30.04 13.38 -23.49
C ASP A 75 29.41 14.13 -24.67
N ILE A 76 28.18 14.62 -24.50
CA ILE A 76 27.52 15.48 -25.48
C ILE A 76 26.92 16.69 -24.75
N GLY A 77 27.71 17.77 -24.72
CA GLY A 77 27.34 19.18 -24.90
C GLY A 77 26.09 19.71 -24.21
N GLU A 78 26.28 20.74 -23.38
CA GLU A 78 25.24 21.59 -22.80
C GLU A 78 24.21 22.05 -23.85
N GLY A 79 23.04 21.41 -23.85
CA GLY A 79 21.86 21.81 -24.60
C GLY A 79 20.62 21.45 -23.79
N GLU A 80 19.67 22.37 -23.68
CA GLU A 80 18.43 22.21 -22.92
C GLU A 80 17.63 20.98 -23.41
N ARG A 81 17.82 19.84 -22.75
CA ARG A 81 17.06 18.62 -23.03
C ARG A 81 15.60 18.82 -22.64
N LEU A 82 14.68 18.41 -23.51
CA LEU A 82 13.21 18.53 -23.39
C LEU A 82 12.63 17.93 -22.09
N PHE A 83 13.42 17.10 -21.39
CA PHE A 83 13.07 16.45 -20.12
C PHE A 83 14.05 16.75 -18.97
N ALA A 84 14.95 17.74 -19.10
CA ALA A 84 15.88 18.12 -18.04
C ALA A 84 15.16 18.49 -16.72
N ALA A 85 13.93 18.98 -16.81
CA ALA A 85 13.07 19.28 -15.68
C ALA A 85 12.57 18.03 -14.92
N TYR A 86 12.52 16.86 -15.55
CA TYR A 86 12.10 15.59 -14.91
C TYR A 86 13.17 15.04 -13.96
N HIS A 87 14.45 15.35 -14.20
CA HIS A 87 15.57 14.95 -13.33
C HIS A 87 15.75 15.86 -12.09
N LYS A 88 14.98 16.96 -11.97
CA LYS A 88 15.03 17.86 -10.81
C LYS A 88 13.92 17.56 -9.81
N ARG A 89 13.96 16.38 -9.18
CA ARG A 89 13.27 16.04 -7.91
C ARG A 89 13.86 14.69 -7.49
N GLN A 90 14.62 14.57 -6.42
CA GLN A 90 14.20 14.82 -5.05
C GLN A 90 15.37 15.41 -4.25
N LYS A 91 15.22 16.64 -3.76
CA LYS A 91 16.04 17.11 -2.65
C LYS A 91 15.52 16.37 -1.41
N ARG A 92 16.36 15.55 -0.77
CA ARG A 92 16.05 14.91 0.51
C ARG A 92 15.65 15.99 1.50
N ASP A 93 14.40 15.97 1.97
CA ASP A 93 14.10 16.50 3.29
C ASP A 93 14.65 15.50 4.31
N VAL A 94 15.92 15.71 4.64
CA VAL A 94 16.52 15.20 5.87
C VAL A 94 15.77 15.86 7.01
N GLY A 95 14.94 15.12 7.76
CA GLY A 95 14.35 15.70 8.97
C GLY A 95 13.45 14.79 9.80
N THR A 96 12.53 14.05 9.19
CA THR A 96 11.44 13.43 9.98
C THR A 96 11.55 11.90 9.95
N THR A 97 12.04 11.32 11.05
CA THR A 97 12.08 9.85 11.22
C THR A 97 10.67 9.25 11.08
N PRO A 98 10.51 7.98 10.65
CA PRO A 98 9.20 7.35 10.54
C PRO A 98 8.37 7.43 11.83
N GLY A 99 9.03 7.36 13.00
CA GLY A 99 8.38 7.55 14.30
C GLY A 99 7.75 8.93 14.47
N VAL A 100 8.46 10.00 14.10
CA VAL A 100 7.93 11.36 14.18
C VAL A 100 6.79 11.57 13.19
N GLN A 101 6.89 10.99 11.97
CA GLN A 101 5.81 11.02 11.00
C GLN A 101 4.55 10.31 11.52
N LEU A 102 4.71 9.17 12.19
CA LEU A 102 3.60 8.40 12.76
C LEU A 102 2.92 9.15 13.90
N SER A 103 3.68 9.76 14.81
CA SER A 103 3.11 10.60 15.87
C SER A 103 2.34 11.77 15.27
N HIS A 104 2.94 12.51 14.32
CA HIS A 104 2.30 13.63 13.66
C HIS A 104 1.01 13.21 12.93
N TYR A 105 1.01 12.07 12.26
CA TYR A 105 -0.16 11.50 11.61
C TYR A 105 -1.32 11.25 12.59
N ILE A 106 -1.03 10.64 13.74
CA ILE A 106 -2.06 10.33 14.75
C ILE A 106 -2.72 11.61 15.26
N ASP A 107 -1.96 12.70 15.38
CA ASP A 107 -2.48 13.98 15.87
C ASP A 107 -3.39 14.70 14.83
N ILE A 108 -3.19 14.46 13.53
CA ILE A 108 -3.95 15.12 12.45
C ILE A 108 -5.05 14.25 11.84
N ALA A 109 -5.04 12.94 12.11
CA ALA A 109 -6.02 11.99 11.60
C ALA A 109 -7.36 12.12 12.35
N GLU A 110 -8.34 12.74 11.70
CA GLU A 110 -9.62 13.11 12.29
C GLU A 110 -10.76 12.95 11.28
N GLY A 111 -11.08 11.70 10.94
CA GLY A 111 -12.30 11.41 10.18
C GLY A 111 -12.23 11.70 8.68
N GLN A 112 -11.05 12.02 8.12
CA GLN A 112 -10.94 12.46 6.73
C GLN A 112 -10.96 11.29 5.74
N ASN A 113 -11.21 11.60 4.46
CA ASN A 113 -11.10 10.62 3.38
C ASN A 113 -9.64 10.20 3.17
N ALA A 114 -9.38 8.89 3.21
CA ALA A 114 -8.02 8.33 3.11
C ALA A 114 -7.27 8.76 1.84
N LEU A 115 -7.90 8.70 0.66
CA LEU A 115 -7.23 9.03 -0.60
C LEU A 115 -6.81 10.50 -0.65
N LEU A 116 -7.71 11.40 -0.26
CA LEU A 116 -7.42 12.84 -0.24
C LEU A 116 -6.36 13.18 0.81
N PHE A 117 -6.48 12.62 2.02
CA PHE A 117 -5.53 12.86 3.10
C PHE A 117 -4.11 12.45 2.70
N TRP A 118 -3.93 11.23 2.19
CA TRP A 118 -2.62 10.73 1.82
C TRP A 118 -2.05 11.46 0.60
N ALA A 119 -2.88 11.87 -0.35
CA ALA A 119 -2.45 12.70 -1.47
C ALA A 119 -1.93 14.08 -1.02
N LEU A 120 -2.59 14.73 -0.07
CA LEU A 120 -2.18 16.04 0.46
C LEU A 120 -0.91 15.94 1.33
N ASN A 121 -0.77 14.85 2.09
CA ASN A 121 0.31 14.68 3.05
C ASN A 121 1.50 13.86 2.54
N MET A 122 1.53 13.46 1.25
CA MET A 122 2.59 12.60 0.69
C MET A 122 4.01 13.17 0.86
N LYS A 123 4.15 14.50 0.91
CA LYS A 123 5.44 15.18 1.11
C LYS A 123 5.78 15.37 2.58
N THR A 124 4.77 15.58 3.42
CA THR A 124 4.90 15.80 4.86
C THR A 124 5.18 14.50 5.61
N LEU A 125 4.62 13.40 5.13
CA LEU A 125 4.67 12.06 5.73
C LEU A 125 5.22 11.03 4.71
N PRO A 126 6.40 11.23 4.11
CA PRO A 126 6.84 10.46 2.94
C PRO A 126 7.08 8.97 3.22
N SER A 127 7.58 8.62 4.40
CA SER A 127 7.82 7.22 4.79
C SER A 127 6.49 6.53 5.08
N LEU A 128 5.61 7.21 5.82
CA LEU A 128 4.31 6.67 6.19
C LEU A 128 3.37 6.54 4.98
N PHE A 129 3.40 7.52 4.07
CA PHE A 129 2.66 7.50 2.81
C PHE A 129 2.96 6.23 2.00
N ARG A 130 4.23 5.82 1.90
CA ARG A 130 4.63 4.60 1.19
C ARG A 130 4.06 3.32 1.81
N VAL A 131 3.95 3.27 3.13
CA VAL A 131 3.29 2.15 3.82
C VAL A 131 1.79 2.21 3.56
N ALA A 132 1.18 3.38 3.73
CA ALA A 132 -0.26 3.58 3.56
C ALA A 132 -0.74 3.17 2.17
N ILE A 133 -0.07 3.60 1.09
CA ILE A 133 -0.50 3.23 -0.27
C ILE A 133 -0.44 1.71 -0.51
N ARG A 134 0.55 1.00 0.03
CA ARG A 134 0.68 -0.46 -0.15
C ARG A 134 -0.39 -1.20 0.63
N VAL A 135 -0.59 -0.80 1.88
CA VAL A 135 -1.55 -1.43 2.79
C VAL A 135 -2.99 -1.17 2.33
N LEU A 136 -3.33 0.09 2.01
CA LEU A 136 -4.69 0.49 1.62
C LEU A 136 -5.06 0.09 0.19
N ALA A 137 -4.08 -0.24 -0.66
CA ALA A 137 -4.35 -0.80 -1.99
C ALA A 137 -4.77 -2.26 -1.96
N VAL A 138 -4.59 -2.98 -0.84
CA VAL A 138 -5.03 -4.37 -0.74
C VAL A 138 -6.55 -4.42 -0.64
N PRO A 139 -7.24 -5.08 -1.60
CA PRO A 139 -8.68 -5.18 -1.57
C PRO A 139 -9.13 -6.03 -0.39
N ALA A 140 -10.22 -5.63 0.27
CA ALA A 140 -10.78 -6.35 1.41
C ALA A 140 -11.47 -7.68 1.01
N SER A 141 -11.63 -7.97 -0.28
CA SER A 141 -12.29 -9.18 -0.78
C SER A 141 -11.68 -9.67 -2.09
N SER A 142 -11.96 -10.93 -2.44
CA SER A 142 -11.62 -11.56 -3.72
C SER A 142 -12.51 -11.08 -4.88
N ALA A 143 -13.57 -10.31 -4.63
CA ALA A 143 -14.54 -9.91 -5.65
C ALA A 143 -13.92 -9.25 -6.92
N PRO A 144 -12.86 -8.40 -6.84
CA PRO A 144 -12.19 -7.90 -8.03
C PRO A 144 -11.58 -9.02 -8.88
N VAL A 145 -10.96 -10.01 -8.26
CA VAL A 145 -10.33 -11.16 -8.92
C VAL A 145 -11.39 -12.11 -9.49
N GLU A 146 -12.46 -12.38 -8.74
CA GLU A 146 -13.60 -13.17 -9.21
C GLU A 146 -14.27 -12.55 -10.45
N ARG A 147 -14.36 -11.21 -10.49
CA ARG A 147 -14.85 -10.50 -11.67
C ARG A 147 -13.94 -10.74 -12.88
N VAL A 148 -12.61 -10.76 -12.70
CA VAL A 148 -11.66 -11.11 -13.77
C VAL A 148 -11.89 -12.54 -14.25
N PHE A 149 -12.06 -13.50 -13.34
CA PHE A 149 -12.34 -14.89 -13.70
C PHE A 149 -13.69 -15.08 -14.39
N SER A 150 -14.71 -14.34 -13.98
CA SER A 150 -16.01 -14.34 -14.65
C SER A 150 -15.89 -13.89 -16.10
N HIS A 151 -15.18 -12.79 -16.36
CA HIS A 151 -14.88 -12.36 -17.73
C HIS A 151 -14.05 -13.40 -18.49
N GLY A 152 -13.05 -13.98 -17.82
CA GLY A 152 -12.25 -15.07 -18.38
C GLY A 152 -13.11 -16.26 -18.81
N GLY A 153 -14.10 -16.67 -18.01
CA GLY A 153 -15.04 -17.74 -18.33
C GLY A 153 -15.92 -17.44 -19.55
N ILE A 154 -16.30 -16.18 -19.76
CA ILE A 154 -17.02 -15.75 -20.97
C ILE A 154 -16.11 -15.85 -22.20
N ILE A 155 -14.84 -15.45 -22.07
CA ILE A 155 -13.86 -15.50 -23.17
C ILE A 155 -13.48 -16.96 -23.50
N LEU A 156 -13.32 -17.82 -22.50
CA LEU A 156 -12.99 -19.24 -22.57
C LEU A 156 -14.18 -20.16 -22.94
N HIS A 157 -15.25 -19.62 -23.51
CA HIS A 157 -16.46 -20.39 -23.80
C HIS A 157 -16.13 -21.71 -24.54
N PRO A 158 -16.80 -22.86 -24.26
CA PRO A 158 -16.40 -24.18 -24.79
C PRO A 158 -16.26 -24.24 -26.33
N HIS A 159 -16.97 -23.38 -27.06
CA HIS A 159 -16.88 -23.27 -28.53
C HIS A 159 -15.61 -22.54 -29.02
N ARG A 160 -14.83 -21.91 -28.13
CA ARG A 160 -13.58 -21.18 -28.40
C ARG A 160 -12.35 -21.95 -27.88
N ALA A 161 -12.33 -23.27 -28.06
CA ALA A 161 -11.36 -24.18 -27.46
C ALA A 161 -9.92 -24.14 -28.06
N GLN A 162 -9.66 -23.36 -29.11
CA GLN A 162 -8.33 -23.29 -29.76
C GLN A 162 -7.47 -22.10 -29.29
N MET A 163 -7.87 -21.42 -28.22
CA MET A 163 -7.15 -20.26 -27.73
C MET A 163 -6.00 -20.66 -26.81
N THR A 164 -4.82 -20.07 -27.04
CA THR A 164 -3.67 -20.23 -26.14
C THR A 164 -3.85 -19.44 -24.85
N ASP A 165 -3.19 -19.87 -23.78
CA ASP A 165 -3.09 -19.18 -22.50
C ASP A 165 -2.60 -17.72 -22.65
N ARG A 166 -1.60 -17.49 -23.51
CA ARG A 166 -1.09 -16.16 -23.83
C ARG A 166 -2.14 -15.27 -24.48
N LEU A 167 -2.92 -15.80 -25.42
CA LEU A 167 -3.99 -15.04 -26.07
C LEU A 167 -5.12 -14.72 -25.09
N LEU A 168 -5.49 -15.67 -24.22
CA LEU A 168 -6.44 -15.43 -23.14
C LEU A 168 -5.98 -14.31 -22.20
N ALA A 169 -4.73 -14.37 -21.72
CA ALA A 169 -4.18 -13.37 -20.82
C ALA A 169 -4.23 -11.96 -21.45
N ASN A 170 -3.86 -11.84 -22.73
CA ASN A 170 -3.93 -10.59 -23.47
C ASN A 170 -5.38 -10.07 -23.60
N LEU A 171 -6.34 -10.95 -23.89
CA LEU A 171 -7.75 -10.55 -24.00
C LEU A 171 -8.33 -10.10 -22.65
N ILE A 172 -7.99 -10.80 -21.57
CA ILE A 172 -8.36 -10.39 -20.21
C ILE A 172 -7.74 -9.03 -19.88
N PHE A 173 -6.45 -8.83 -20.17
CA PHE A 173 -5.77 -7.56 -19.96
C PHE A 173 -6.48 -6.42 -20.69
N CYS A 174 -6.78 -6.59 -21.98
CA CYS A 174 -7.53 -5.59 -22.76
C CYS A 174 -8.93 -5.35 -22.18
N LYS A 175 -9.61 -6.39 -21.71
CA LYS A 175 -10.96 -6.26 -21.13
C LYS A 175 -10.95 -5.50 -19.80
N CYS A 176 -9.95 -5.72 -18.96
CA CYS A 176 -9.83 -5.06 -17.65
C CYS A 176 -9.38 -3.60 -17.74
N ASN A 177 -8.75 -3.19 -18.84
CA ASN A 177 -8.23 -1.84 -19.06
C ASN A 177 -8.94 -1.08 -20.19
N ALA A 178 -10.07 -1.59 -20.68
CA ALA A 178 -10.89 -0.87 -21.65
C ALA A 178 -11.49 0.37 -20.98
N VAL A 179 -11.25 1.54 -21.58
CA VAL A 179 -11.80 2.85 -21.16
C VAL A 179 -13.28 2.96 -21.51
#